data_AF-A0A7V9HE76-F1
#
_entry.id   AF-A0A7V9HE76-F1
#
_cell.length_a   1.000
_cell.length_b   1.000
_cell.length_c   1.000
_cell.angle_alpha   90.00
_cell.angle_beta   90.00
_cell.angle_gamma   90.00
#
_symmetry.space_group_name_H-M   'P 1'
#
loop_
_entity.id
_entity.type
_entity.pdbx_description
1 polymer ?
#
loop_
_entity_poly.entity_id
_entity_poly.type
_entity_poly.pdbx_seq_one_letter_code
_entity_poly.pdbx_strand_id
1 'polypeptide(L)'
;MSVSTQPLQSEPQPRKPSGEVSGHGIRSPRVAHIAFAVTLAVVAIGVIAALSQSAVRLAGTNNVFLRSANVTLTEGVTLCERREIVPGRTAAIRLSPQTGGTRGSALAARVVDRDGRTVSRGRLAAGWSGRYADIPIATIESTLSEAQVCVTSSGAEPVRLMGFGSEDARNGVSLDGRDTRETVRIAYLREGPESWWSLMPTVAHRMGLGRGLLLDGAWVGFAWLALIAALLGTV
;
A
#
# COMPACT_ATOMS: atom_id res chain seq x y z
N MET A 1 -11.24 -18.93 36.55
CA MET A 1 -11.90 -19.03 35.23
C MET A 1 -11.84 -20.48 34.80
N SER A 2 -13.01 -21.09 34.70
CA SER A 2 -13.22 -22.54 34.69
C SER A 2 -12.78 -23.20 33.40
N VAL A 3 -12.00 -24.27 33.54
CA VAL A 3 -11.65 -25.23 32.49
C VAL A 3 -12.89 -26.08 32.23
N SER A 4 -13.42 -26.03 31.01
CA SER A 4 -14.56 -26.84 30.57
C SER A 4 -14.05 -27.94 29.63
N THR A 5 -13.99 -29.15 30.16
CA THR A 5 -13.69 -30.41 29.49
C THR A 5 -14.98 -30.91 28.82
N GLN A 6 -15.00 -31.04 27.49
CA GLN A 6 -16.09 -31.72 26.78
C GLN A 6 -15.71 -33.17 26.43
N PRO A 7 -16.66 -34.12 26.54
CA PRO A 7 -16.42 -35.54 26.34
C PRO A 7 -16.45 -35.97 24.86
N LEU A 8 -15.67 -37.01 24.56
CA LEU A 8 -15.76 -37.82 23.35
C LEU A 8 -17.14 -38.47 23.23
N GLN A 9 -17.83 -38.25 22.11
CA GLN A 9 -18.90 -39.14 21.63
C GLN A 9 -18.53 -39.66 20.24
N SER A 10 -18.18 -40.94 20.20
CA SER A 10 -17.97 -41.73 18.99
C SER A 10 -19.27 -42.46 18.65
N GLU A 11 -19.97 -42.00 17.62
CA GLU A 11 -21.14 -42.68 17.07
C GLU A 11 -20.76 -43.40 15.76
N PRO A 12 -20.99 -44.72 15.62
CA PRO A 12 -20.70 -45.44 14.39
C PRO A 12 -21.81 -45.19 13.36
N GLN A 13 -21.50 -44.42 12.30
CA GLN A 13 -22.42 -44.17 11.19
C GLN A 13 -22.49 -45.38 10.22
N PRO A 14 -23.67 -45.68 9.68
CA PRO A 14 -23.95 -46.86 8.86
C PRO A 14 -23.27 -46.84 7.48
N ARG A 15 -22.78 -48.01 7.04
CA ARG A 15 -22.18 -48.21 5.71
C ARG A 15 -23.19 -47.89 4.61
N LYS A 16 -22.87 -46.88 3.80
CA LYS A 16 -23.64 -46.45 2.63
C LYS A 16 -23.35 -47.40 1.43
N PRO A 17 -24.38 -47.79 0.66
CA PRO A 17 -24.29 -48.83 -0.36
C PRO A 17 -23.33 -48.53 -1.51
N SER A 18 -22.72 -49.61 -2.00
CA SER A 18 -21.84 -49.72 -3.17
C SER A 18 -22.58 -49.30 -4.44
N GLY A 19 -22.63 -48.00 -4.70
CA GLY A 19 -23.13 -47.44 -5.94
C GLY A 19 -22.13 -47.68 -7.08
N GLU A 20 -22.52 -48.59 -7.96
CA GLU A 20 -22.19 -48.68 -9.39
C GLU A 20 -21.34 -47.52 -9.92
N VAL A 21 -20.04 -47.79 -10.13
CA VAL A 21 -19.08 -46.87 -10.73
C VAL A 21 -19.43 -46.72 -12.21
N SER A 22 -20.39 -45.83 -12.50
CA SER A 22 -20.75 -45.43 -13.86
C SER A 22 -19.48 -44.93 -14.57
N GLY A 23 -19.19 -45.58 -15.70
CA GLY A 23 -17.96 -45.42 -16.47
C GLY A 23 -17.61 -43.96 -16.69
N HIS A 24 -16.39 -43.59 -16.28
CA HIS A 24 -15.74 -42.37 -16.70
C HIS A 24 -15.64 -42.37 -18.23
N GLY A 25 -16.64 -41.78 -18.89
CA GLY A 25 -16.57 -41.46 -20.31
C GLY A 25 -15.29 -40.67 -20.52
N ILE A 26 -14.37 -41.24 -21.30
CA ILE A 26 -13.08 -40.65 -21.65
C ILE A 26 -13.39 -39.31 -22.31
N ARG A 27 -13.34 -38.22 -21.53
CA ARG A 27 -13.50 -36.87 -22.04
C ARG A 27 -12.41 -36.70 -23.10
N SER A 28 -12.83 -36.45 -24.33
CA SER A 28 -11.92 -36.22 -25.45
C SER A 28 -10.82 -35.24 -25.02
N PRO A 29 -9.53 -35.55 -25.22
CA PRO A 29 -8.42 -34.69 -24.81
C PRO A 29 -8.54 -33.28 -25.40
N ARG A 30 -9.21 -33.13 -26.54
CA ARG A 30 -9.49 -31.82 -27.17
C ARG A 30 -10.35 -30.91 -26.28
N VAL A 31 -11.37 -31.46 -25.61
CA VAL A 31 -12.25 -30.68 -24.72
C VAL A 31 -11.48 -30.18 -23.51
N ALA A 32 -10.55 -31.00 -22.98
CA ALA A 32 -9.70 -30.60 -21.86
C ALA A 32 -8.73 -29.47 -22.25
N HIS A 33 -8.08 -29.56 -23.42
CA HIS A 33 -7.17 -28.51 -23.90
C HIS A 33 -7.90 -27.19 -24.16
N ILE A 34 -9.08 -27.23 -24.78
CA ILE A 34 -9.90 -26.02 -25.02
C ILE A 34 -10.30 -25.37 -23.68
N ALA A 35 -10.79 -26.14 -22.72
CA ALA A 35 -11.18 -25.61 -21.40
C ALA A 35 -10.00 -24.96 -20.65
N PHE A 36 -8.81 -25.58 -20.73
CA PHE A 36 -7.59 -25.04 -20.15
C PHE A 36 -7.17 -23.74 -20.86
N ALA A 37 -7.14 -23.72 -22.18
CA ALA A 37 -6.78 -22.54 -22.97
C ALA A 37 -7.74 -21.36 -22.69
N VAL A 38 -9.04 -21.61 -22.63
CA VAL A 38 -10.05 -20.59 -22.27
C VAL A 38 -9.82 -20.06 -20.86
N THR A 39 -9.55 -20.93 -19.89
CA THR A 39 -9.28 -20.52 -18.51
C THR A 39 -8.03 -19.65 -18.43
N LEU A 40 -6.96 -20.05 -19.11
CA LEU A 40 -5.71 -19.30 -19.19
C LEU A 40 -5.90 -17.93 -19.85
N ALA A 41 -6.70 -17.86 -20.92
CA ALA A 41 -7.05 -16.61 -21.58
C ALA A 41 -7.84 -15.68 -20.66
N VAL A 42 -8.84 -16.19 -19.94
CA VAL A 42 -9.62 -15.40 -18.96
C VAL A 42 -8.73 -14.85 -17.85
N VAL A 43 -7.83 -15.69 -17.30
CA VAL A 43 -6.86 -15.26 -16.29
C VAL A 43 -5.94 -14.18 -16.84
N ALA A 44 -5.40 -14.36 -18.05
CA ALA A 44 -4.53 -13.38 -18.68
C ALA A 44 -5.24 -12.03 -18.89
N ILE A 45 -6.48 -12.04 -19.38
CA ILE A 45 -7.30 -10.84 -19.54
C ILE A 45 -7.53 -10.15 -18.18
N GLY A 46 -7.86 -10.92 -17.14
CA GLY A 46 -8.04 -10.39 -15.78
C GLY A 46 -6.77 -9.73 -15.24
N VAL A 47 -5.60 -10.35 -15.44
CA VAL A 47 -4.30 -9.79 -15.06
C VAL A 47 -4.02 -8.51 -15.86
N ILE A 48 -4.22 -8.51 -17.18
CA ILE A 48 -4.00 -7.32 -18.02
C ILE A 48 -4.90 -6.17 -17.56
N ALA A 49 -6.19 -6.45 -17.32
CA ALA A 49 -7.14 -5.46 -16.86
C ALA A 49 -6.71 -4.88 -15.49
N ALA A 50 -6.31 -5.74 -14.55
CA ALA A 50 -5.83 -5.32 -13.23
C ALA A 50 -4.55 -4.47 -13.31
N LEU A 51 -3.58 -4.85 -14.16
CA LEU A 51 -2.34 -4.11 -14.34
C LEU A 51 -2.53 -2.78 -15.09
N SER A 52 -3.59 -2.70 -15.91
CA SER A 52 -3.95 -1.49 -16.66
C SER A 52 -4.68 -0.46 -15.83
N GLN A 53 -5.17 -0.82 -14.63
CA GLN A 53 -5.76 0.15 -13.72
C GLN A 53 -4.73 1.17 -13.27
N SER A 54 -5.11 2.44 -13.33
CA SER A 54 -4.29 3.56 -12.93
C SER A 54 -4.65 3.97 -11.49
N ALA A 55 -3.65 4.07 -10.61
CA ALA A 55 -3.86 4.47 -9.22
C ALA A 55 -2.88 5.57 -8.81
N VAL A 56 -3.22 6.32 -7.76
CA VAL A 56 -2.31 7.29 -7.13
C VAL A 56 -1.09 6.54 -6.60
N ARG A 57 0.10 7.02 -6.97
CA ARG A 57 1.34 6.29 -6.71
C ARG A 57 2.01 6.72 -5.43
N LEU A 58 2.36 5.70 -4.65
CA LEU A 58 3.15 5.86 -3.44
C LEU A 58 4.62 6.04 -3.81
N ALA A 59 5.18 7.20 -3.50
CA ALA A 59 6.62 7.46 -3.56
C ALA A 59 7.36 6.77 -2.42
N GLY A 60 6.74 6.67 -1.24
CA GLY A 60 7.29 6.02 -0.05
C GLY A 60 6.43 6.23 1.20
N THR A 61 6.88 5.71 2.34
CA THR A 61 6.26 5.93 3.66
C THR A 61 7.34 6.03 4.71
N ASN A 62 7.03 6.63 5.85
CA ASN A 62 7.91 6.63 7.03
C ASN A 62 7.89 5.31 7.84
N ASN A 63 7.28 4.24 7.30
CA ASN A 63 7.18 2.91 7.91
C ASN A 63 6.49 2.86 9.30
N VAL A 64 5.71 3.89 9.64
CA VAL A 64 4.90 3.92 10.87
C VAL A 64 3.59 3.14 10.66
N PHE A 65 3.26 2.24 11.60
CA PHE A 65 2.04 1.45 11.58
C PHE A 65 0.82 2.26 12.07
N LEU A 66 -0.36 1.97 11.51
CA LEU A 66 -1.64 2.56 11.92
C LEU A 66 -2.22 1.77 13.10
N ARG A 67 -1.80 2.04 14.34
CA ARG A 67 -2.34 1.34 15.52
C ARG A 67 -3.45 2.10 16.22
N SER A 68 -3.22 3.38 16.52
CA SER A 68 -4.16 4.20 17.27
C SER A 68 -4.07 5.66 16.85
N ALA A 69 -5.12 6.42 17.15
CA ALA A 69 -5.08 7.87 17.06
C ALA A 69 -4.32 8.41 18.26
N ASN A 70 -3.07 8.79 18.04
CA ASN A 70 -2.10 9.15 19.09
C ASN A 70 -1.74 10.64 19.11
N VAL A 71 -2.07 11.38 18.04
CA VAL A 71 -1.88 12.83 17.98
C VAL A 71 -3.18 13.52 17.62
N THR A 72 -3.48 14.66 18.27
CA THR A 72 -4.62 15.51 17.93
C THR A 72 -4.13 16.90 17.52
N LEU A 73 -4.49 17.34 16.31
CA LEU A 73 -4.26 18.69 15.82
C LEU A 73 -5.53 19.53 16.02
N THR A 74 -5.48 20.48 16.95
CA THR A 74 -6.48 21.55 17.06
C THR A 74 -6.10 22.72 16.15
N GLU A 75 -6.97 23.72 16.03
CA GLU A 75 -6.69 24.92 15.24
C GLU A 75 -5.37 25.59 15.66
N GLY A 76 -4.52 25.90 14.68
CA GLY A 76 -3.21 26.54 14.88
C GLY A 76 -2.08 25.59 15.28
N VAL A 77 -2.40 24.40 15.81
CA VAL A 77 -1.39 23.44 16.26
C VAL A 77 -0.64 22.84 15.08
N THR A 78 0.67 22.85 15.19
CA THR A 78 1.60 22.29 14.21
C THR A 78 2.29 21.05 14.77
N LEU A 79 2.16 19.94 14.06
CA LEU A 79 2.97 18.74 14.23
C LEU A 79 4.12 18.77 13.24
N CYS A 80 5.33 18.43 13.68
CA CYS A 80 6.49 18.26 12.81
C CYS A 80 7.16 16.91 13.07
N GLU A 81 7.14 16.04 12.05
CA GLU A 81 7.96 14.83 12.00
C GLU A 81 9.39 15.20 11.61
N ARG A 82 10.38 14.63 12.29
CA ARG A 82 11.80 14.95 12.11
C ARG A 82 12.56 13.77 11.51
N ARG A 83 13.70 14.09 10.88
CA ARG A 83 14.61 13.09 10.28
C ARG A 83 13.93 12.21 9.23
N GLU A 84 12.93 12.76 8.56
CA GLU A 84 12.19 12.06 7.52
C GLU A 84 13.03 11.89 6.26
N ILE A 85 12.80 10.80 5.55
CA ILE A 85 13.28 10.62 4.17
C ILE A 85 12.11 10.90 3.26
N VAL A 86 12.14 12.05 2.60
CA VAL A 86 11.09 12.45 1.63
C VAL A 86 11.56 12.04 0.24
N PRO A 87 10.94 11.03 -0.39
CA PRO A 87 11.40 10.55 -1.70
C PRO A 87 11.28 11.64 -2.77
N GLY A 88 12.18 11.62 -3.76
CA GLY A 88 12.06 12.44 -4.95
C GLY A 88 10.75 12.18 -5.70
N ARG A 89 10.28 13.22 -6.38
CA ARG A 89 9.00 13.33 -7.09
C ARG A 89 7.77 13.26 -6.18
N THR A 90 7.91 13.56 -4.89
CA THR A 90 6.77 13.70 -3.99
C THR A 90 5.99 14.97 -4.33
N ALA A 91 4.70 14.83 -4.60
CA ALA A 91 3.78 15.92 -4.95
C ALA A 91 2.56 16.01 -4.01
N ALA A 92 2.35 15.03 -3.14
CA ALA A 92 1.39 15.14 -2.04
C ALA A 92 1.84 14.36 -0.81
N ILE A 93 1.39 14.81 0.35
CA ILE A 93 1.58 14.16 1.64
C ILE A 93 0.23 13.58 2.08
N ARG A 94 0.17 12.27 2.24
CA ARG A 94 -1.01 11.54 2.69
C ARG A 94 -0.91 11.24 4.18
N LEU A 95 -1.90 11.71 4.91
CA LEU A 95 -2.12 11.41 6.33
C LEU A 95 -3.29 10.45 6.48
N SER A 96 -3.33 9.74 7.61
CA SER A 96 -4.43 8.84 7.99
C SER A 96 -5.17 9.40 9.21
N PRO A 97 -6.08 10.36 9.02
CA PRO A 97 -6.85 10.93 10.12
C PRO A 97 -7.95 9.96 10.58
N GLN A 98 -8.17 9.89 11.89
CA GLN A 98 -9.40 9.40 12.48
C GLN A 98 -10.40 10.55 12.55
N THR A 99 -11.26 10.66 11.54
CA THR A 99 -12.32 11.67 11.52
C THR A 99 -13.48 11.22 12.41
N GLY A 100 -13.80 11.98 13.45
CA GLY A 100 -15.01 11.78 14.26
C GLY A 100 -16.29 12.25 13.57
N GLY A 101 -16.18 13.05 12.50
CA GLY A 101 -17.30 13.61 11.74
C GLY A 101 -17.24 13.31 10.24
N THR A 102 -18.23 13.80 9.49
CA THR A 102 -18.41 13.55 8.05
C THR A 102 -17.45 14.34 7.15
N ARG A 103 -16.82 15.41 7.65
CA ARG A 103 -15.95 16.31 6.90
C ARG A 103 -14.70 16.64 7.70
N GLY A 104 -13.56 16.69 7.03
CA GLY A 104 -12.27 17.03 7.64
C GLY A 104 -11.95 18.52 7.63
N SER A 105 -11.08 18.94 8.56
CA SER A 105 -10.60 20.32 8.69
C SER A 105 -9.58 20.70 7.62
N ALA A 106 -9.40 22.00 7.40
CA ALA A 106 -8.33 22.50 6.54
C ALA A 106 -6.96 22.16 7.13
N LEU A 107 -6.05 21.68 6.28
CA LEU A 107 -4.69 21.29 6.65
C LEU A 107 -3.69 22.03 5.77
N ALA A 108 -2.54 22.40 6.34
CA ALA A 108 -1.39 22.89 5.60
C ALA A 108 -0.19 21.99 5.88
N ALA A 109 0.62 21.73 4.85
CA ALA A 109 1.85 20.98 4.99
C ALA A 109 3.04 21.82 4.53
N ARG A 110 4.18 21.64 5.19
CA ARG A 110 5.48 22.20 4.81
C ARG A 110 6.53 21.10 4.91
N VAL A 111 7.43 21.06 3.94
CA VAL A 111 8.63 20.23 4.00
C VAL A 111 9.83 21.16 4.15
N VAL A 112 10.64 20.89 5.15
CA VAL A 112 11.86 21.64 5.49
C VAL A 112 13.06 20.70 5.29
N ASP A 113 14.10 21.18 4.63
CA ASP A 113 15.35 20.42 4.51
C ASP A 113 16.15 20.44 5.82
N ARG A 114 17.27 19.70 5.84
CA ARG A 114 18.18 19.64 7.00
C ARG A 114 18.77 21.00 7.39
N ASP A 115 18.82 21.96 6.45
CA ASP A 115 19.38 23.29 6.65
C ASP A 115 18.31 24.28 7.16
N GLY A 116 17.09 23.80 7.43
CA GLY A 116 15.98 24.62 7.92
C GLY A 116 15.24 25.39 6.83
N ARG A 117 15.53 25.16 5.55
CA ARG A 117 14.88 25.86 4.45
C ARG A 117 13.60 25.16 4.04
N THR A 118 12.53 25.91 3.82
CA THR A 118 11.30 25.32 3.28
C THR A 118 11.48 25.02 1.80
N VAL A 119 11.46 23.74 1.44
CA VAL A 119 11.61 23.26 0.06
C VAL A 119 10.27 23.07 -0.65
N SER A 120 9.19 22.81 0.10
CA SER A 120 7.86 22.64 -0.46
C SER A 120 6.78 23.00 0.56
N ARG A 121 5.63 23.46 0.06
CA ARG A 121 4.43 23.80 0.85
C ARG A 121 3.17 23.39 0.11
N GLY A 122 2.11 23.18 0.88
CA GLY A 122 0.83 22.74 0.37
C GLY A 122 -0.32 23.03 1.31
N ARG A 123 -1.54 22.98 0.76
CA ARG A 123 -2.78 23.19 1.51
C ARG A 123 -3.87 22.25 1.00
N LEU A 124 -4.63 21.71 1.94
CA LEU A 124 -5.86 20.97 1.70
C LEU A 124 -7.01 21.78 2.33
N ALA A 125 -7.95 22.21 1.50
CA ALA A 125 -9.12 22.93 1.97
C ALA A 125 -9.98 22.04 2.88
N ALA A 126 -10.76 22.64 3.79
CA ALA A 126 -11.72 21.91 4.61
C ALA A 126 -12.80 21.22 3.75
N GLY A 127 -13.53 20.28 4.34
CA GLY A 127 -14.65 19.61 3.68
C GLY A 127 -14.30 18.31 2.96
N TRP A 128 -13.03 17.90 2.95
CA TRP A 128 -12.63 16.60 2.43
C TRP A 128 -13.25 15.46 3.24
N SER A 129 -13.40 14.30 2.60
CA SER A 129 -13.98 13.10 3.20
C SER A 129 -13.15 11.87 2.81
N GLY A 130 -13.34 10.77 3.54
CA GLY A 130 -12.62 9.52 3.31
C GLY A 130 -11.61 9.21 4.41
N ARG A 131 -10.85 8.13 4.19
CA ARG A 131 -9.89 7.60 5.18
C ARG A 131 -8.53 8.29 5.17
N TYR A 132 -8.28 9.12 4.17
CA TYR A 132 -7.00 9.74 3.90
C TYR A 132 -7.18 11.24 3.66
N ALA A 133 -6.23 12.02 4.16
CA ALA A 133 -6.11 13.44 3.83
C ALA A 133 -4.86 13.61 2.97
N ASP A 134 -5.06 13.88 1.68
CA ASP A 134 -3.99 14.07 0.71
C ASP A 134 -3.74 15.56 0.54
N ILE A 135 -2.64 16.06 1.11
CA ILE A 135 -2.27 17.46 1.07
C ILE A 135 -1.36 17.67 -0.15
N PRO A 136 -1.84 18.31 -1.24
CA PRO A 136 -1.00 18.58 -2.40
C PRO A 136 0.08 19.59 -2.02
N ILE A 137 1.33 19.31 -2.41
CA ILE A 137 2.50 20.16 -2.20
C ILE A 137 3.19 20.43 -3.54
N ALA A 138 4.05 21.45 -3.60
CA ALA A 138 4.95 21.59 -4.75
C ALA A 138 5.85 20.34 -4.90
N THR A 139 6.01 19.85 -6.13
CA THR A 139 6.79 18.63 -6.40
C THR A 139 8.23 18.79 -5.93
N ILE A 140 8.69 17.83 -5.14
CA ILE A 140 10.08 17.76 -4.66
C ILE A 140 10.88 16.97 -5.67
N GLU A 141 11.80 17.60 -6.40
CA GLU A 141 12.51 16.94 -7.51
C GLU A 141 13.46 15.82 -7.07
N SER A 142 14.19 16.02 -5.97
CA SER A 142 15.21 15.09 -5.47
C SER A 142 14.87 14.53 -4.09
N THR A 143 15.27 13.30 -3.80
CA THR A 143 15.11 12.72 -2.46
C THR A 143 15.82 13.57 -1.40
N LEU A 144 15.11 13.88 -0.33
CA LEU A 144 15.62 14.61 0.82
C LEU A 144 15.85 13.65 1.97
N SER A 145 17.06 13.67 2.53
CA SER A 145 17.40 12.99 3.77
C SER A 145 17.33 13.95 4.94
N GLU A 146 16.94 13.46 6.11
CA GLU A 146 16.86 14.23 7.35
C GLU A 146 15.94 15.46 7.25
N ALA A 147 14.89 15.36 6.43
CA ALA A 147 13.91 16.42 6.28
C ALA A 147 12.99 16.50 7.52
N GLN A 148 12.29 17.62 7.64
CA GLN A 148 11.20 17.79 8.59
C GLN A 148 9.89 18.01 7.82
N VAL A 149 8.87 17.23 8.16
CA VAL A 149 7.53 17.36 7.57
C VAL A 149 6.58 17.92 8.63
N CYS A 150 6.17 19.17 8.44
CA CYS A 150 5.25 19.83 9.35
C CYS A 150 3.84 19.89 8.77
N VAL A 151 2.84 19.59 9.59
CA VAL A 151 1.43 19.68 9.28
C VAL A 151 0.74 20.57 10.32
N THR A 152 -0.01 21.55 9.85
CA THR A 152 -0.77 22.48 10.70
C THR A 152 -2.25 22.34 10.38
N SER A 153 -3.10 22.25 11.41
CA SER A 153 -4.55 22.37 11.23
C SER A 153 -4.98 23.82 11.29
N SER A 154 -5.83 24.26 10.37
CA SER A 154 -6.42 25.61 10.38
C SER A 154 -7.96 25.56 10.36
N GLY A 155 -8.55 24.44 10.77
CA GLY A 155 -10.00 24.31 10.95
C GLY A 155 -10.35 24.16 12.42
N ALA A 156 -11.57 24.57 12.78
CA ALA A 156 -12.08 24.53 14.14
C ALA A 156 -12.24 23.10 14.70
N GLU A 157 -12.52 22.12 13.83
CA GLU A 157 -12.69 20.72 14.24
C GLU A 157 -11.32 20.05 14.45
N PRO A 158 -11.09 19.34 15.58
CA PRO A 158 -9.84 18.67 15.85
C PRO A 158 -9.61 17.49 14.89
N VAL A 159 -8.38 17.37 14.39
CA VAL A 159 -7.98 16.25 13.53
C VAL A 159 -7.11 15.30 14.32
N ARG A 160 -7.63 14.11 14.59
CA ARG A 160 -6.87 13.04 15.24
C ARG A 160 -6.09 12.26 14.18
N LEU A 161 -4.78 12.21 14.27
CA LEU A 161 -3.91 11.50 13.34
C LEU A 161 -3.57 10.11 13.89
N MET A 162 -3.60 9.11 13.00
CA MET A 162 -3.26 7.74 13.32
C MET A 162 -1.75 7.49 13.20
N GLY A 163 -1.22 6.71 14.13
CA GLY A 163 0.18 6.34 14.15
C GLY A 163 0.51 5.33 15.24
N PHE A 164 1.74 5.40 15.74
CA PHE A 164 2.28 4.56 16.79
C PHE A 164 3.31 5.32 17.64
N GLY A 165 3.51 4.92 18.89
CA GLY A 165 4.56 5.50 19.74
C GLY A 165 5.94 4.93 19.41
N SER A 166 6.95 5.78 19.37
CA SER A 166 8.37 5.41 19.37
C SER A 166 8.87 5.24 20.81
N GLU A 167 9.80 4.31 21.03
CA GLU A 167 10.50 4.21 22.33
C GLU A 167 11.43 5.40 22.57
N ASP A 168 11.99 5.99 21.50
CA ASP A 168 12.85 7.17 21.54
C ASP A 168 12.10 8.44 21.08
N ALA A 169 12.00 9.43 21.95
CA ALA A 169 11.39 10.73 21.67
C ALA A 169 12.15 11.53 20.59
N ARG A 170 13.45 11.26 20.40
CA ARG A 170 14.23 11.91 19.32
C ARG A 170 13.77 11.51 17.93
N ASN A 171 13.08 10.37 17.83
CA ASN A 171 12.47 9.86 16.60
C ASN A 171 10.95 10.09 16.57
N GLY A 172 10.40 10.81 17.56
CA GLY A 172 9.00 11.21 17.58
C GLY A 172 8.76 12.60 16.99
N VAL A 173 7.49 12.99 16.99
CA VAL A 173 7.01 14.29 16.52
C VAL A 173 7.30 15.39 17.52
N SER A 174 7.48 16.60 17.01
CA SER A 174 7.38 17.83 17.78
C SER A 174 6.00 18.45 17.59
N LEU A 175 5.26 18.67 18.68
CA LEU A 175 3.96 19.36 18.70
C LEU A 175 4.14 20.76 19.26
N ASP A 176 3.98 21.78 18.42
CA ASP A 176 4.26 23.19 18.75
C ASP A 176 5.61 23.39 19.45
N GLY A 177 6.64 22.70 18.94
CA GLY A 177 8.00 22.77 19.48
C GLY A 177 8.25 21.89 20.72
N ARG A 178 7.22 21.18 21.23
CA ARG A 178 7.38 20.20 22.31
C ARG A 178 7.58 18.81 21.75
N ASP A 179 8.71 18.19 22.07
CA ASP A 179 9.01 16.84 21.63
C ASP A 179 8.14 15.81 22.35
N THR A 180 7.61 14.88 21.57
CA THR A 180 6.80 13.77 22.08
C THR A 180 7.36 12.44 21.58
N ARG A 181 6.88 11.35 22.18
CA ARG A 181 7.21 9.99 21.72
C ARG A 181 6.28 9.49 20.63
N GLU A 182 5.31 10.29 20.21
CA GLU A 182 4.35 9.86 19.21
C GLU A 182 4.93 9.99 17.80
N THR A 183 4.55 9.09 16.91
CA THR A 183 4.80 9.22 15.47
C THR A 183 3.49 9.06 14.73
N VAL A 184 3.32 9.78 13.63
CA VAL A 184 2.15 9.70 12.76
C VAL A 184 2.55 9.02 11.45
N ARG A 185 1.63 8.24 10.89
CA ARG A 185 1.90 7.63 9.58
C ARG A 185 1.84 8.68 8.49
N ILE A 186 2.96 8.81 7.78
CA ILE A 186 3.07 9.63 6.58
C ILE A 186 3.30 8.72 5.37
N ALA A 187 2.50 8.96 4.34
CA ALA A 187 2.72 8.43 3.00
C ALA A 187 3.05 9.57 2.04
N TYR A 188 4.05 9.37 1.19
CA TYR A 188 4.46 10.32 0.17
C TYR A 188 3.90 9.86 -1.16
N LEU A 189 3.21 10.74 -1.88
CA LEU A 189 2.55 10.42 -3.15
C LEU A 189 3.24 11.15 -4.30
N ARG A 190 3.34 10.50 -5.45
CA ARG A 190 3.81 11.11 -6.70
C ARG A 190 2.67 11.82 -7.43
N GLU A 191 3.05 12.74 -8.30
CA GLU A 191 2.13 13.38 -9.23
C GLU A 191 1.63 12.40 -10.30
N GLY A 192 0.34 12.51 -10.63
CA GLY A 192 -0.28 11.78 -11.72
C GLY A 192 -0.61 10.32 -11.41
N PRO A 193 -1.48 9.71 -12.23
CA PRO A 193 -1.73 8.28 -12.17
C PRO A 193 -0.61 7.51 -12.90
N GLU A 194 -0.09 6.43 -12.31
CA GLU A 194 0.77 5.50 -13.05
C GLU A 194 0.12 4.10 -13.10
N SER A 195 0.17 3.43 -14.25
CA SER A 195 -0.29 2.04 -14.41
C SER A 195 0.77 1.05 -13.90
N TRP A 196 0.42 -0.20 -13.62
CA TRP A 196 1.42 -1.18 -13.16
C TRP A 196 2.44 -1.53 -14.25
N TRP A 197 2.06 -1.34 -15.51
CA TRP A 197 2.94 -1.50 -16.66
C TRP A 197 4.17 -0.60 -16.58
N SER A 198 4.05 0.64 -16.10
CA SER A 198 5.19 1.55 -15.96
C SER A 198 6.21 1.09 -14.90
N LEU A 199 5.77 0.24 -13.95
CA LEU A 199 6.64 -0.31 -12.91
C LEU A 199 7.36 -1.58 -13.34
N MET A 200 6.92 -2.25 -14.41
CA MET A 200 7.52 -3.52 -14.85
C MET A 200 9.03 -3.42 -15.07
N PRO A 201 9.59 -2.38 -15.72
CA PRO A 201 11.05 -2.25 -15.86
C PRO A 201 11.76 -2.16 -14.51
N THR A 202 11.17 -1.45 -13.55
CA THR A 202 11.74 -1.29 -12.20
C THR A 202 11.70 -2.62 -11.43
N VAL A 203 10.59 -3.36 -11.51
CA VAL A 203 10.45 -4.68 -10.89
C VAL A 203 11.41 -5.68 -11.51
N ALA A 204 11.47 -5.74 -12.85
CA ALA A 204 12.39 -6.61 -13.58
C ALA A 204 13.86 -6.31 -13.20
N HIS A 205 14.24 -5.03 -13.15
CA HIS A 205 15.58 -4.61 -12.72
C HIS A 205 15.89 -5.08 -11.29
N ARG A 206 14.98 -4.85 -10.34
CA ARG A 206 15.17 -5.28 -8.94
C ARG A 206 15.19 -6.80 -8.77
N MET A 207 14.37 -7.54 -9.51
CA MET A 207 14.41 -9.00 -9.52
C MET A 207 15.72 -9.54 -10.10
N GLY A 208 16.29 -8.86 -11.10
CA GLY A 208 17.61 -9.19 -11.66
C GLY A 208 18.74 -9.05 -10.64
N LEU A 209 18.70 -8.01 -9.81
CA LEU A 209 19.71 -7.79 -8.76
C LEU A 209 19.69 -8.83 -7.64
N GLY A 210 18.53 -9.40 -7.32
CA GLY A 210 18.37 -10.30 -6.17
C GLY A 210 18.69 -11.77 -6.43
N ARG A 211 18.72 -12.23 -7.69
CA ARG A 211 18.78 -13.68 -8.02
C ARG A 211 20.14 -14.20 -8.50
N GLY A 212 21.19 -13.40 -8.45
CA GLY A 212 22.56 -13.85 -8.73
C GLY A 212 22.85 -14.01 -10.23
N LEU A 213 24.08 -13.66 -10.59
CA LEU A 213 24.66 -13.55 -11.94
C LEU A 213 24.60 -14.81 -12.83
N LEU A 214 24.05 -15.93 -12.36
CA LEU A 214 24.17 -17.20 -13.07
C LEU A 214 23.31 -17.25 -14.35
N LEU A 215 22.18 -16.55 -14.40
CA LEU A 215 21.34 -16.43 -15.59
C LEU A 215 20.52 -15.14 -15.52
N ASP A 216 21.05 -14.05 -16.09
CA ASP A 216 20.50 -12.69 -16.20
C ASP A 216 18.95 -12.64 -16.12
N GLY A 217 18.40 -12.55 -14.90
CA GLY A 217 17.06 -13.08 -14.51
C GLY A 217 15.83 -12.54 -15.24
N ALA A 218 16.02 -11.62 -16.19
CA ALA A 218 15.01 -11.17 -17.13
C ALA A 218 14.45 -12.29 -18.01
N TRP A 219 15.27 -13.29 -18.41
CA TRP A 219 14.82 -14.34 -19.35
C TRP A 219 13.74 -15.27 -18.77
N VAL A 220 13.70 -15.48 -17.45
CA VAL A 220 12.73 -16.40 -16.82
C VAL A 220 11.29 -15.93 -17.03
N GLY A 221 11.06 -14.61 -16.98
CA GLY A 221 9.75 -14.05 -17.30
C GLY A 221 9.35 -14.32 -18.76
N PHE A 222 10.28 -14.12 -19.69
CA PHE A 222 10.07 -14.42 -21.10
C PHE A 222 9.89 -15.93 -21.36
N ALA A 223 10.61 -16.79 -20.64
CA ALA A 223 10.48 -18.24 -20.76
C ALA A 223 9.11 -18.73 -20.29
N TRP A 224 8.58 -18.16 -19.19
CA TRP A 224 7.20 -18.44 -18.76
C TRP A 224 6.17 -17.95 -19.76
N LEU A 225 6.34 -16.74 -20.31
CA LEU A 225 5.45 -16.23 -21.36
C LEU A 225 5.53 -17.07 -22.64
N ALA A 226 6.72 -17.49 -23.06
CA ALA A 226 6.92 -18.36 -24.22
C ALA A 226 6.32 -19.75 -23.99
N LEU A 227 6.45 -20.30 -22.79
CA LEU A 227 5.81 -21.56 -22.40
C LEU A 227 4.29 -21.44 -22.46
N ILE A 228 3.72 -20.38 -21.90
CA ILE A 228 2.29 -20.06 -21.96
C ILE A 228 1.83 -19.94 -23.42
N ALA A 229 2.57 -19.20 -24.25
CA ALA A 229 2.26 -19.02 -25.67
C ALA A 229 2.36 -20.33 -26.45
N ALA A 230 3.38 -21.15 -26.19
CA ALA A 230 3.52 -22.47 -26.81
C ALA A 230 2.36 -23.39 -26.43
N LEU A 231 1.97 -23.40 -25.15
CA LEU A 231 0.81 -24.18 -24.67
C LEU A 231 -0.51 -23.71 -25.31
N LEU A 232 -0.66 -22.41 -25.57
CA LEU A 232 -1.82 -21.85 -26.26
C LEU A 232 -1.82 -22.11 -27.77
N GLY A 233 -0.65 -22.10 -28.42
CA GLY A 233 -0.51 -22.32 -29.87
C GLY A 233 -0.57 -23.80 -30.29
N THR A 234 -0.45 -24.74 -29.35
CA THR A 234 -0.61 -26.18 -29.60
C THR A 234 -2.06 -26.68 -29.56
N VAL A 235 -3.04 -25.80 -29.32
CA VAL A 235 -4.49 -26.09 -29.29
C VAL A 235 -5.11 -25.72 -30.63
#